data_AF-A0A9E0LY00-F1
#
_entry.id   AF-A0A9E0LY00-F1
#
_cell.length_a   1.000
_cell.length_b   1.000
_cell.length_c   1.000
_cell.angle_alpha   90.00
_cell.angle_beta   90.00
_cell.angle_gamma   90.00
#
_symmetry.space_group_name_H-M   'P 1'
#
loop_
_entity.id
_entity.type
_entity.pdbx_description
1 polymer ?
#
loop_
_entity_poly.entity_id
_entity_poly.type
_entity_poly.pdbx_seq_one_letter_code
_entity_poly.pdbx_strand_id
1 'polypeptide(L)'
;MSSEAVAFPRPRDWVELTKPRITLLVTLTTAAGFALASERPLDWPRFVATLIGTALVAAGSAAWNQFVERETDKLMRRTATRPLPGGRMHPGQALAFGGLLSVTGLLVLSLLVNPLTAAIGFATLAAYVLVYTPMKRRSSLATLVGAIPGAAPPVMGWTGASGELDLGGWLLFAILFLWQLPHFLSIAWLYRDDYRRAGMPLLTVNDPDGRATGQQAVLYAVALVPVSLMTSAVGITGAVHLAGALLFGLAFLTSAVLFAREQSVTTARRLLLTSVFYLPAVFGVAVADHLFLR
;
A
#
# COMPACT_ATOMS: atom_id res chain seq x y z
N MET A 1 -18.62 24.81 -28.81
CA MET A 1 -17.64 24.18 -27.89
C MET A 1 -16.99 25.28 -27.10
N SER A 2 -17.60 25.67 -25.98
CA SER A 2 -17.03 26.65 -25.05
C SER A 2 -15.79 26.02 -24.41
N SER A 3 -14.62 26.61 -24.67
CA SER A 3 -13.43 26.42 -23.86
C SER A 3 -13.73 27.03 -22.49
N GLU A 4 -14.35 26.25 -21.59
CA GLU A 4 -14.35 26.60 -20.18
C GLU A 4 -12.89 26.56 -19.74
N ALA A 5 -12.32 27.75 -19.53
CA ALA A 5 -11.02 27.90 -18.93
C ALA A 5 -11.06 27.20 -17.57
N VAL A 6 -10.45 26.02 -17.47
CA VAL A 6 -10.31 25.31 -16.20
C VAL A 6 -9.55 26.25 -15.28
N ALA A 7 -10.22 26.76 -14.25
CA ALA A 7 -9.61 27.64 -13.27
C ALA A 7 -8.32 26.98 -12.73
N PHE A 8 -7.28 27.78 -12.50
CA PHE A 8 -6.02 27.27 -11.97
C PHE A 8 -6.28 26.39 -10.73
N PRO A 9 -5.76 25.14 -10.71
CA PRO A 9 -6.02 24.24 -9.59
C PRO A 9 -5.52 24.85 -8.29
N ARG A 10 -6.31 24.71 -7.21
CA ARG A 10 -5.92 25.22 -5.89
C ARG A 10 -4.78 24.37 -5.33
N PRO A 11 -3.93 24.89 -4.41
CA PRO A 11 -2.86 24.10 -3.79
C PRO A 11 -3.32 22.76 -3.19
N ARG A 12 -4.53 22.75 -2.58
CA ARG A 12 -5.15 21.53 -2.05
C ARG A 12 -5.40 20.45 -3.11
N ASP A 13 -5.60 20.83 -4.37
CA ASP A 13 -5.93 19.92 -5.47
C ASP A 13 -4.68 19.15 -5.89
N TRP A 14 -3.52 19.81 -5.86
CA TRP A 14 -2.21 19.18 -6.05
C TRP A 14 -1.86 18.23 -4.91
N VAL A 15 -2.13 18.63 -3.67
CA VAL A 15 -1.94 17.76 -2.50
C VAL A 15 -2.87 16.55 -2.56
N GLU A 16 -4.10 16.71 -3.04
CA GLU A 16 -5.04 15.59 -3.21
C GLU A 16 -4.55 14.56 -4.24
N LEU A 17 -3.83 14.98 -5.29
CA LEU A 17 -3.22 14.06 -6.26
C LEU A 17 -2.21 13.09 -5.63
N THR A 18 -1.46 13.53 -4.63
CA THR A 18 -0.40 12.74 -4.00
C THR A 18 -0.92 11.70 -2.99
N LYS A 19 -2.24 11.66 -2.74
CA LYS A 19 -2.89 10.80 -1.73
C LYS A 19 -2.10 10.77 -0.40
N PRO A 20 -2.02 11.88 0.36
CA PRO A 20 -1.07 12.07 1.46
C PRO A 20 -1.10 10.97 2.52
N ARG A 21 -2.30 10.46 2.85
CA ARG A 21 -2.46 9.37 3.82
C ARG A 21 -1.82 8.06 3.35
N ILE A 22 -1.93 7.75 2.05
CA ILE A 22 -1.33 6.55 1.47
C ILE A 22 0.18 6.73 1.36
N THR A 23 0.63 7.90 0.88
CA THR A 23 2.06 8.22 0.77
C THR A 23 2.75 8.22 2.13
N LEU A 24 2.08 8.69 3.19
CA LEU A 24 2.58 8.58 4.56
C LEU A 24 2.74 7.11 4.98
N LEU A 25 1.75 6.26 4.76
CA LEU A 25 1.84 4.84 5.08
C LEU A 25 2.98 4.13 4.32
N VAL A 26 3.12 4.45 3.04
CA VAL A 26 4.24 3.98 2.20
C VAL A 26 5.57 4.41 2.81
N THR A 27 5.70 5.69 3.17
CA THR A 27 6.93 6.23 3.77
C THR A 27 7.25 5.59 5.12
N LEU A 28 6.23 5.35 5.96
CA LEU A 28 6.41 4.71 7.27
C LEU A 28 6.87 3.25 7.14
N THR A 29 6.30 2.49 6.19
CA THR A 29 6.72 1.10 5.96
C THR A 29 8.10 1.02 5.31
N THR A 30 8.46 1.96 4.42
CA THR A 30 9.84 2.15 3.94
C THR A 30 10.80 2.47 5.08
N ALA A 31 10.44 3.38 5.99
CA ALA A 31 11.28 3.71 7.14
C ALA A 31 11.54 2.48 8.03
N ALA A 32 10.50 1.68 8.28
CA ALA A 32 10.65 0.46 9.07
C ALA A 32 11.53 -0.57 8.37
N GLY A 33 11.36 -0.78 7.05
CA GLY A 33 12.21 -1.67 6.28
C GLY A 33 13.68 -1.24 6.27
N PHE A 34 13.93 0.07 6.13
CA PHE A 34 15.29 0.61 6.20
C PHE A 34 15.90 0.38 7.58
N ALA A 35 15.16 0.71 8.65
CA ALA A 35 15.65 0.55 10.02
C ALA A 35 16.00 -0.90 10.37
N LEU A 36 15.20 -1.87 9.90
CA LEU A 36 15.42 -3.30 10.16
C LEU A 36 16.61 -3.90 9.38
N ALA A 37 17.01 -3.26 8.29
CA ALA A 37 18.13 -3.68 7.44
C ALA A 37 19.43 -2.90 7.72
N SER A 38 19.35 -1.85 8.55
CA SER A 38 20.48 -0.95 8.77
C SER A 38 21.45 -1.52 9.80
N GLU A 39 22.73 -1.45 9.46
CA GLU A 39 23.78 -1.54 10.46
C GLU A 39 23.77 -0.29 11.36
N ARG A 40 24.42 -0.39 12.53
CA ARG A 40 24.57 0.75 13.44
C ARG A 40 25.96 1.37 13.31
N PRO A 41 26.07 2.72 13.27
CA PRO A 41 24.99 3.71 13.33
C PRO A 41 24.24 3.89 12.01
N LEU A 42 23.02 4.46 12.08
CA LEU A 42 22.18 4.71 10.91
C LEU A 42 22.82 5.74 9.95
N ASP A 43 22.89 5.41 8.66
CA ASP A 43 23.23 6.36 7.59
C ASP A 43 22.04 7.32 7.36
N TRP A 44 22.02 8.43 8.12
CA TRP A 44 20.95 9.43 8.06
C TRP A 44 20.76 10.06 6.66
N PRO A 45 21.81 10.47 5.93
CA PRO A 45 21.66 10.96 4.56
C PRO A 45 20.94 9.95 3.65
N ARG A 46 21.37 8.68 3.66
CA ARG A 46 20.76 7.63 2.81
C ARG A 46 19.34 7.30 3.26
N PHE A 47 19.08 7.28 4.57
CA PHE A 47 17.75 7.10 5.12
C PHE A 47 16.78 8.17 4.61
N VAL A 48 17.14 9.45 4.77
CA VAL A 48 16.30 10.58 4.32
C VAL A 48 16.11 10.55 2.80
N ALA A 49 17.16 10.26 2.03
CA ALA A 49 17.06 10.13 0.58
C ALA A 49 16.12 8.98 0.17
N THR A 50 16.16 7.84 0.86
CA THR A 50 15.28 6.69 0.61
C THR A 50 13.82 7.06 0.87
N LEU A 51 13.53 7.75 1.98
CA LEU A 51 12.18 8.21 2.31
C LEU A 51 11.65 9.21 1.29
N ILE A 52 12.44 10.23 0.94
CA ILE A 52 12.04 11.27 -0.03
C ILE A 52 11.81 10.64 -1.40
N GLY A 53 12.76 9.83 -1.89
CA GLY A 53 12.66 9.18 -3.19
C GLY A 53 11.43 8.28 -3.29
N THR A 54 11.19 7.46 -2.26
CA THR A 54 10.03 6.56 -2.21
C THR A 54 8.71 7.33 -2.12
N ALA A 55 8.65 8.38 -1.29
CA ALA A 55 7.47 9.23 -1.17
C ALA A 55 7.11 9.95 -2.49
N LEU A 56 8.13 10.43 -3.23
CA LEU A 56 7.95 11.06 -4.53
C LEU A 56 7.44 10.07 -5.58
N VAL A 57 8.01 8.86 -5.64
CA VAL A 57 7.52 7.80 -6.55
C VAL A 57 6.08 7.41 -6.22
N ALA A 58 5.74 7.27 -4.93
CA ALA A 58 4.38 6.95 -4.48
C ALA A 58 3.38 8.06 -4.82
N ALA A 59 3.75 9.33 -4.59
CA ALA A 59 2.95 10.49 -4.92
C ALA A 59 2.72 10.63 -6.43
N GLY A 60 3.78 10.42 -7.23
CA GLY A 60 3.69 10.43 -8.69
C GLY A 60 2.80 9.30 -9.24
N SER A 61 2.98 8.08 -8.71
CA SER A 61 2.14 6.92 -9.02
C SER A 61 0.66 7.15 -8.66
N ALA A 62 0.40 7.80 -7.53
CA ALA A 62 -0.95 8.16 -7.10
C ALA A 62 -1.61 9.20 -8.03
N ALA A 63 -0.85 10.20 -8.48
CA ALA A 63 -1.32 11.20 -9.43
C ALA A 63 -1.68 10.56 -10.79
N TRP A 64 -0.81 9.68 -11.31
CA TRP A 64 -1.07 8.94 -12.54
C TRP A 64 -2.21 7.95 -12.42
N ASN A 65 -2.35 7.25 -11.29
CA ASN A 65 -3.52 6.41 -11.04
C ASN A 65 -4.83 7.23 -11.09
N GLN A 66 -4.88 8.42 -10.46
CA GLN A 66 -6.05 9.30 -10.57
C GLN A 66 -6.29 9.79 -12.01
N PHE A 67 -5.23 10.05 -12.78
CA PHE A 67 -5.34 10.38 -14.19
C PHE A 67 -5.98 9.25 -15.02
N VAL A 68 -5.56 8.00 -14.81
CA VAL A 68 -6.10 6.82 -15.52
C VAL A 68 -7.54 6.52 -15.08
N GLU A 69 -7.85 6.68 -13.79
CA GLU A 69 -9.17 6.36 -13.23
C GLU A 69 -10.22 7.47 -13.38
N ARG A 70 -9.85 8.66 -13.88
CA ARG A 70 -10.68 9.87 -13.89
C ARG A 70 -12.13 9.70 -14.37
N GLU A 71 -12.38 8.85 -15.35
CA GLU A 71 -13.75 8.61 -15.88
C GLU A 71 -14.56 7.69 -14.96
N THR A 72 -13.94 6.64 -14.40
CA THR A 72 -14.65 5.73 -13.48
C THR A 72 -14.86 6.38 -12.12
N ASP A 73 -13.94 7.23 -11.68
CA ASP A 73 -14.09 7.96 -10.42
C ASP A 73 -15.32 8.89 -10.43
N LYS A 74 -15.79 9.37 -11.58
CA LYS A 74 -17.06 10.13 -11.71
C LYS A 74 -18.28 9.32 -11.27
N LEU A 75 -18.22 7.99 -11.36
CA LEU A 75 -19.34 7.09 -11.08
C LEU A 75 -19.43 6.70 -9.59
N MET A 76 -18.43 7.05 -8.78
CA MET A 76 -18.33 6.65 -7.37
C MET A 76 -18.49 7.85 -6.44
N ARG A 77 -19.43 7.79 -5.49
CA ARG A 77 -19.72 8.89 -4.54
C ARG A 77 -18.47 9.38 -3.81
N ARG A 78 -17.59 8.44 -3.42
CA ARG A 78 -16.35 8.73 -2.68
C ARG A 78 -15.31 9.50 -3.51
N THR A 79 -15.30 9.34 -4.83
CA THR A 79 -14.20 9.83 -5.69
C THR A 79 -14.65 10.84 -6.75
N ALA A 80 -15.97 11.04 -6.92
CA ALA A 80 -16.54 12.00 -7.86
C ALA A 80 -16.15 13.47 -7.56
N THR A 81 -15.76 13.80 -6.33
CA THR A 81 -15.36 15.16 -5.92
C THR A 81 -13.86 15.44 -6.06
N ARG A 82 -13.07 14.44 -6.46
CA ARG A 82 -11.62 14.58 -6.69
C ARG A 82 -11.31 15.61 -7.79
N PRO A 83 -10.06 16.11 -7.91
CA PRO A 83 -9.74 17.21 -8.81
C PRO A 83 -10.05 16.92 -10.29
N LEU A 84 -9.71 15.72 -10.78
CA LEU A 84 -9.94 15.33 -12.17
C LEU A 84 -11.40 14.96 -12.48
N PRO A 85 -12.08 14.09 -11.69
CA PRO A 85 -13.49 13.77 -11.92
C PRO A 85 -14.41 14.99 -11.81
N GLY A 86 -14.13 15.88 -10.85
CA GLY A 86 -14.90 17.10 -10.61
C GLY A 86 -14.56 18.28 -11.54
N GLY A 87 -13.70 18.08 -12.55
CA GLY A 87 -13.35 19.14 -13.53
C GLY A 87 -12.53 20.30 -12.96
N ARG A 88 -11.95 20.15 -11.77
CA ARG A 88 -11.18 21.21 -11.07
C ARG A 88 -9.73 21.31 -11.53
N MET A 89 -9.27 20.38 -12.36
CA MET A 89 -7.90 20.33 -12.88
C MET A 89 -7.88 19.72 -14.28
N HIS A 90 -7.03 20.27 -15.17
CA HIS A 90 -6.85 19.71 -16.50
C HIS A 90 -6.07 18.38 -16.43
N PRO A 91 -6.46 17.31 -17.14
CA PRO A 91 -5.77 16.02 -17.07
C PRO A 91 -4.28 16.08 -17.42
N GLY A 92 -3.88 16.95 -18.35
CA GLY A 92 -2.46 17.17 -18.69
C GLY A 92 -1.62 17.71 -17.54
N GLN A 93 -2.21 18.50 -16.63
CA GLN A 93 -1.53 19.00 -15.43
C GLN A 93 -1.21 17.87 -14.44
N ALA A 94 -2.18 16.97 -14.21
CA ALA A 94 -1.97 15.80 -13.36
C ALA A 94 -0.95 14.83 -13.97
N LEU A 95 -0.97 14.66 -15.30
CA LEU A 95 0.01 13.83 -16.01
C LEU A 95 1.43 14.39 -15.86
N ALA A 96 1.63 15.68 -16.10
CA ALA A 96 2.93 16.34 -15.97
C ALA A 96 3.44 16.31 -14.53
N PHE A 97 2.59 16.63 -13.56
CA PHE A 97 2.96 16.61 -12.14
C PHE A 97 3.31 15.20 -11.64
N GLY A 98 2.50 14.19 -12.00
CA GLY A 98 2.81 12.80 -11.68
C GLY A 98 4.14 12.34 -12.29
N GLY A 99 4.44 12.77 -13.52
CA GLY A 99 5.70 12.46 -14.20
C GLY A 99 6.89 13.13 -13.56
N LEU A 100 6.78 14.42 -13.21
CA LEU A 100 7.82 15.15 -12.50
C LEU A 100 8.16 14.47 -11.17
N LEU A 101 7.15 14.20 -10.32
CA LEU A 101 7.38 13.53 -9.04
C LEU A 101 8.01 12.14 -9.20
N SER A 102 7.52 11.36 -10.17
CA SER A 102 8.02 10.00 -10.41
C SER A 102 9.48 10.01 -10.88
N VAL A 103 9.82 10.85 -11.87
CA VAL A 103 11.19 10.97 -12.39
C VAL A 103 12.12 11.50 -11.31
N THR A 104 11.75 12.56 -10.61
CA THR A 104 12.56 13.10 -9.51
C THR A 104 12.77 12.07 -8.41
N GLY A 105 11.73 11.35 -8.00
CA GLY A 105 11.84 10.29 -7.00
C GLY A 105 12.78 9.16 -7.42
N LEU A 106 12.68 8.70 -8.66
CA LEU A 106 13.58 7.67 -9.21
C LEU A 106 15.03 8.16 -9.32
N LEU A 107 15.26 9.41 -9.71
CA LEU A 107 16.59 10.02 -9.73
C LEU A 107 17.18 10.12 -8.33
N VAL A 108 16.40 10.53 -7.33
CA VAL A 108 16.82 10.55 -5.93
C VAL A 108 17.24 9.15 -5.48
N LEU A 109 16.42 8.12 -5.73
CA LEU A 109 16.77 6.75 -5.37
C LEU A 109 18.01 6.26 -6.10
N SER A 110 18.12 6.52 -7.41
CA SER A 110 19.22 6.01 -8.22
C SER A 110 20.55 6.68 -7.89
N LEU A 111 20.55 7.97 -7.59
CA LEU A 111 21.77 8.77 -7.41
C LEU A 111 22.21 8.86 -5.94
N LEU A 112 21.25 8.86 -5.00
CA LEU A 112 21.53 9.11 -3.58
C LEU A 112 21.32 7.87 -2.69
N VAL A 113 20.76 6.78 -3.23
CA VAL A 113 20.50 5.54 -2.49
C VAL A 113 21.23 4.37 -3.14
N ASN A 114 20.65 3.77 -4.18
CA ASN A 114 21.30 2.77 -5.05
C ASN A 114 20.39 2.41 -6.26
N PRO A 115 20.96 1.81 -7.32
CA PRO A 115 20.19 1.40 -8.50
C PRO A 115 19.14 0.31 -8.23
N LEU A 116 19.36 -0.58 -7.27
CA LEU A 116 18.43 -1.67 -6.95
C LEU A 116 17.11 -1.13 -6.40
N THR A 117 17.16 -0.25 -5.41
CA THR A 117 15.98 0.41 -4.84
C THR A 117 15.26 1.26 -5.88
N ALA A 118 15.99 1.94 -6.78
CA ALA A 118 15.40 2.68 -7.89
C ALA A 118 14.67 1.75 -8.88
N ALA A 119 15.26 0.60 -9.21
CA ALA A 119 14.64 -0.40 -10.09
C ALA A 119 13.36 -0.98 -9.49
N ILE A 120 13.36 -1.30 -8.18
CA ILE A 120 12.16 -1.73 -7.46
C ILE A 120 11.09 -0.64 -7.46
N GLY A 121 11.47 0.62 -7.22
CA GLY A 121 10.57 1.77 -7.29
C GLY A 121 9.95 1.96 -8.68
N PHE A 122 10.75 1.83 -9.74
CA PHE A 122 10.28 1.89 -11.12
C PHE A 122 9.31 0.75 -11.45
N ALA A 123 9.69 -0.50 -11.10
CA ALA A 123 8.84 -1.67 -11.30
C ALA A 123 7.51 -1.55 -10.55
N THR A 124 7.55 -1.02 -9.32
CA THR A 124 6.38 -0.77 -8.48
C THR A 124 5.44 0.24 -9.15
N LEU A 125 5.97 1.36 -9.62
CA LEU A 125 5.22 2.38 -10.32
C LEU A 125 4.60 1.84 -11.62
N ALA A 126 5.39 1.12 -12.42
CA ALA A 126 4.93 0.54 -13.69
C ALA A 126 3.83 -0.50 -13.44
N ALA A 127 4.04 -1.42 -12.49
CA ALA A 127 3.04 -2.42 -12.12
C ALA A 127 1.76 -1.77 -11.58
N TYR A 128 1.86 -0.73 -10.76
CA TYR A 128 0.70 -0.03 -10.21
C TYR A 128 -0.12 0.69 -11.28
N VAL A 129 0.53 1.47 -12.15
CA VAL A 129 -0.15 2.34 -13.12
C VAL A 129 -0.53 1.59 -14.39
N LEU A 130 0.35 0.75 -14.93
CA LEU A 130 0.16 0.12 -16.25
C LEU A 130 -0.53 -1.24 -16.18
N VAL A 131 -0.38 -1.96 -15.07
CA VAL A 131 -0.92 -3.32 -14.93
C VAL A 131 -2.14 -3.33 -13.99
N TYR A 132 -1.93 -3.02 -12.72
CA TYR A 132 -2.98 -3.06 -11.71
C TYR A 132 -4.16 -2.13 -12.03
N THR A 133 -3.89 -0.85 -12.31
CA THR A 133 -4.95 0.15 -12.47
C THR A 133 -5.94 -0.21 -13.61
N PRO A 134 -5.50 -0.60 -14.82
CA PRO A 134 -6.41 -1.08 -15.86
C PRO A 134 -7.11 -2.40 -15.51
N MET A 135 -6.41 -3.32 -14.83
CA MET A 135 -6.97 -4.63 -14.45
C MET A 135 -8.18 -4.51 -13.53
N LYS A 136 -8.27 -3.47 -12.70
CA LYS A 136 -9.42 -3.23 -11.80
C LYS A 136 -10.77 -3.21 -12.52
N ARG A 137 -10.78 -2.86 -13.81
CA ARG A 137 -12.00 -2.83 -14.64
C ARG A 137 -12.30 -4.16 -15.33
N ARG A 138 -11.38 -5.13 -15.28
CA ARG A 138 -11.44 -6.36 -16.10
C ARG A 138 -11.50 -7.63 -15.27
N SER A 139 -10.92 -7.66 -14.07
CA SER A 139 -10.82 -8.89 -13.29
C SER A 139 -10.73 -8.63 -11.78
N SER A 140 -11.31 -9.54 -11.00
CA SER A 140 -11.15 -9.60 -9.54
C SER A 140 -9.70 -9.86 -9.12
N LEU A 141 -8.88 -10.44 -10.01
CA LEU A 141 -7.44 -10.67 -9.79
C LEU A 141 -6.65 -9.37 -9.62
N ALA A 142 -7.22 -8.21 -10.00
CA ALA A 142 -6.60 -6.93 -9.76
C ALA A 142 -6.23 -6.71 -8.29
N THR A 143 -7.00 -7.23 -7.33
CA THR A 143 -6.65 -7.11 -5.90
C THR A 143 -5.34 -7.80 -5.57
N LEU A 144 -5.09 -8.99 -6.12
CA LEU A 144 -3.84 -9.74 -5.92
C LEU A 144 -2.67 -9.09 -6.64
N VAL A 145 -2.87 -8.71 -7.91
CA VAL A 145 -1.82 -8.05 -8.69
C VAL A 145 -1.46 -6.69 -8.10
N GLY A 146 -2.45 -5.95 -7.60
CA GLY A 146 -2.24 -4.67 -6.92
C GLY A 146 -1.52 -4.79 -5.57
N ALA A 147 -1.61 -5.95 -4.92
CA ALA A 147 -0.90 -6.18 -3.67
C ALA A 147 0.61 -6.29 -3.86
N ILE A 148 1.10 -6.66 -5.05
CA ILE A 148 2.53 -6.72 -5.37
C ILE A 148 3.19 -5.34 -5.24
N PRO A 149 2.79 -4.30 -6.00
CA PRO A 149 3.36 -2.96 -5.81
C PRO A 149 3.01 -2.37 -4.44
N GLY A 150 1.87 -2.75 -3.85
CA GLY A 150 1.51 -2.35 -2.49
C GLY A 150 2.46 -2.87 -1.42
N ALA A 151 3.13 -4.01 -1.67
CA ALA A 151 4.06 -4.66 -0.75
C ALA A 151 5.53 -4.20 -0.91
N ALA A 152 5.85 -3.44 -1.97
CA ALA A 152 7.20 -2.99 -2.26
C ALA A 152 7.82 -1.97 -1.28
N PRO A 153 7.07 -1.05 -0.63
CA PRO A 153 7.67 0.01 0.20
C PRO A 153 8.68 -0.45 1.28
N PRO A 154 8.41 -1.46 2.12
CA PRO A 154 9.39 -1.93 3.10
C PRO A 154 10.58 -2.63 2.44
N VAL A 155 10.41 -3.21 1.24
CA VAL A 155 11.52 -3.78 0.44
C VAL A 155 12.42 -2.67 -0.09
N MET A 156 11.83 -1.56 -0.55
CA MET A 156 12.59 -0.37 -0.94
C MET A 156 13.36 0.20 0.25
N GLY A 157 12.77 0.18 1.45
CA GLY A 157 13.46 0.51 2.68
C GLY A 157 14.66 -0.41 2.94
N TRP A 158 14.41 -1.72 2.93
CA TRP A 158 15.42 -2.75 3.17
C TRP A 158 16.61 -2.62 2.22
N THR A 159 16.35 -2.66 0.91
CA THR A 159 17.36 -2.50 -0.13
C THR A 159 18.00 -1.11 -0.12
N GLY A 160 17.31 -0.09 0.38
CA GLY A 160 17.86 1.25 0.55
C GLY A 160 18.98 1.28 1.60
N ALA A 161 18.86 0.49 2.67
CA ALA A 161 19.88 0.37 3.70
C ALA A 161 20.99 -0.62 3.29
N SER A 162 20.60 -1.86 2.94
CA SER A 162 21.55 -2.96 2.72
C SER A 162 22.17 -2.98 1.33
N GLY A 163 21.51 -2.40 0.32
CA GLY A 163 21.89 -2.55 -1.09
C GLY A 163 21.55 -3.91 -1.68
N GLU A 164 20.92 -4.81 -0.93
CA GLU A 164 20.67 -6.20 -1.32
C GLU A 164 19.20 -6.61 -1.10
N LEU A 165 18.73 -7.56 -1.90
CA LEU A 165 17.40 -8.18 -1.75
C LEU A 165 17.55 -9.62 -1.28
N ASP A 166 17.64 -9.79 0.03
CA ASP A 166 17.79 -11.07 0.72
C ASP A 166 16.47 -11.55 1.34
N LEU A 167 16.55 -12.57 2.19
CA LEU A 167 15.40 -13.13 2.89
C LEU A 167 14.64 -12.09 3.73
N GLY A 168 15.31 -11.11 4.33
CA GLY A 168 14.65 -10.09 5.15
C GLY A 168 13.76 -9.18 4.32
N GLY A 169 14.27 -8.71 3.18
CA GLY A 169 13.46 -7.95 2.21
C GLY A 169 12.22 -8.72 1.74
N TRP A 170 12.37 -10.02 1.45
CA TRP A 170 11.25 -10.88 1.04
C TRP A 170 10.25 -11.16 2.16
N LEU A 171 10.70 -11.28 3.42
CA LEU A 171 9.79 -11.43 4.55
C LEU A 171 8.95 -10.17 4.76
N LEU A 172 9.55 -8.98 4.67
CA LEU A 172 8.81 -7.72 4.78
C LEU A 172 7.81 -7.54 3.63
N PHE A 173 8.21 -7.94 2.41
CA PHE A 173 7.29 -8.03 1.27
C PHE A 173 6.10 -8.93 1.60
N ALA A 174 6.36 -10.16 2.07
CA ALA A 174 5.34 -11.15 2.35
C ALA A 174 4.37 -10.69 3.46
N ILE A 175 4.88 -10.04 4.52
CA ILE A 175 4.05 -9.45 5.58
C ILE A 175 3.08 -8.42 4.99
N LEU A 176 3.59 -7.45 4.23
CA LEU A 176 2.76 -6.39 3.67
C LEU A 176 1.81 -6.92 2.58
N PHE A 177 2.25 -7.88 1.78
CA PHE A 177 1.44 -8.60 0.78
C PHE A 177 0.28 -9.34 1.42
N LEU A 178 0.52 -10.16 2.43
CA LEU A 178 -0.52 -10.97 3.07
C LEU A 178 -1.47 -10.11 3.90
N TRP A 179 -0.96 -9.11 4.61
CA TRP A 179 -1.77 -8.20 5.41
C TRP A 179 -2.79 -7.39 4.59
N GLN A 180 -2.39 -6.89 3.42
CA GLN A 180 -3.26 -5.99 2.67
C GLN A 180 -4.46 -6.69 2.05
N LEU A 181 -4.44 -8.03 1.89
CA LEU A 181 -5.54 -8.74 1.26
C LEU A 181 -6.80 -8.78 2.13
N PRO A 182 -6.79 -9.24 3.40
CA PRO A 182 -7.96 -9.10 4.27
C PRO A 182 -8.37 -7.63 4.47
N HIS A 183 -7.40 -6.71 4.52
CA HIS A 183 -7.66 -5.27 4.56
C HIS A 183 -8.47 -4.80 3.35
N PHE A 184 -8.02 -5.07 2.12
CA PHE A 184 -8.72 -4.67 0.91
C PHE A 184 -10.06 -5.38 0.73
N LEU A 185 -10.17 -6.66 1.09
CA LEU A 185 -11.43 -7.39 1.05
C LEU A 185 -12.46 -6.75 1.98
N SER A 186 -12.06 -6.31 3.18
CA SER A 186 -12.96 -5.61 4.10
C SER A 186 -13.45 -4.26 3.55
N ILE A 187 -12.57 -3.47 2.90
CA ILE A 187 -12.96 -2.22 2.22
C ILE A 187 -13.88 -2.53 1.04
N ALA A 188 -13.53 -3.52 0.22
CA ALA A 188 -14.32 -3.94 -0.93
C ALA A 188 -15.71 -4.43 -0.54
N TRP A 189 -15.85 -5.01 0.65
CA TRP A 189 -17.15 -5.39 1.23
C TRP A 189 -17.97 -4.17 1.63
N LEU A 190 -17.37 -3.25 2.39
CA LEU A 190 -18.03 -2.04 2.89
C LEU A 190 -18.52 -1.11 1.77
N TYR A 191 -17.81 -1.07 0.64
CA TYR A 191 -18.13 -0.23 -0.51
C TYR A 191 -18.61 -1.03 -1.73
N ARG A 192 -19.08 -2.27 -1.53
CA ARG A 192 -19.45 -3.19 -2.64
C ARG A 192 -20.46 -2.59 -3.62
N ASP A 193 -21.42 -1.81 -3.12
CA ASP A 193 -22.45 -1.21 -3.97
C ASP A 193 -21.89 -0.08 -4.82
N ASP A 194 -20.91 0.67 -4.33
CA ASP A 194 -20.21 1.70 -5.10
C ASP A 194 -19.39 1.05 -6.22
N TYR A 195 -18.69 -0.04 -5.93
CA TYR A 195 -17.94 -0.80 -6.92
C TYR A 195 -18.84 -1.43 -7.98
N ARG A 196 -20.00 -1.96 -7.59
CA ARG A 196 -21.01 -2.47 -8.53
C ARG A 196 -21.52 -1.38 -9.47
N ARG A 197 -21.85 -0.19 -8.94
CA ARG A 197 -22.29 0.95 -9.79
C ARG A 197 -21.21 1.43 -10.75
N ALA A 198 -19.94 1.33 -10.36
CA ALA A 198 -18.80 1.66 -11.21
C ALA A 198 -18.40 0.54 -12.19
N GLY A 199 -19.12 -0.59 -12.20
CA GLY A 199 -18.82 -1.73 -13.08
C GLY A 199 -17.49 -2.43 -12.76
N MET A 200 -16.99 -2.33 -11.52
CA MET A 200 -15.75 -2.99 -11.12
C MET A 200 -16.02 -4.44 -10.68
N PRO A 201 -15.48 -5.46 -11.38
CA PRO A 201 -15.74 -6.87 -11.09
C PRO A 201 -14.88 -7.39 -9.92
N LEU A 202 -14.92 -6.72 -8.78
CA LEU A 202 -14.20 -7.14 -7.58
C LEU A 202 -14.76 -8.47 -7.04
N LEU A 203 -13.95 -9.24 -6.32
CA LEU A 203 -14.38 -10.50 -5.71
C LEU A 203 -15.66 -10.30 -4.89
N THR A 204 -15.72 -9.28 -4.04
CA THR A 204 -16.89 -8.96 -3.20
C THR A 204 -18.16 -8.58 -3.98
N VAL A 205 -18.02 -8.20 -5.25
CA VAL A 205 -19.15 -7.91 -6.15
C VAL A 205 -19.63 -9.20 -6.83
N ASN A 206 -18.69 -10.08 -7.20
CA ASN A 206 -18.95 -11.35 -7.87
C ASN A 206 -19.26 -12.51 -6.90
N ASP A 207 -19.16 -12.27 -5.60
CA ASP A 207 -19.39 -13.21 -4.49
C ASP A 207 -20.50 -12.67 -3.58
N PRO A 208 -21.79 -12.74 -4.00
CA PRO A 208 -22.88 -12.02 -3.33
C PRO A 208 -23.13 -12.47 -1.89
N ASP A 209 -22.88 -13.75 -1.58
CA ASP A 209 -23.00 -14.35 -0.25
C ASP A 209 -21.74 -14.18 0.61
N GLY A 210 -20.64 -13.67 0.03
CA GLY A 210 -19.40 -13.34 0.72
C GLY A 210 -18.59 -14.55 1.21
N ARG A 211 -18.92 -15.76 0.78
CA ARG A 211 -18.25 -16.97 1.25
C ARG A 211 -16.81 -17.02 0.77
N ALA A 212 -16.56 -16.81 -0.52
CA ALA A 212 -15.20 -16.82 -1.06
C ALA A 212 -14.37 -15.66 -0.51
N THR A 213 -14.98 -14.48 -0.35
CA THR A 213 -14.36 -13.30 0.25
C THR A 213 -13.91 -13.57 1.68
N GLY A 214 -14.78 -14.14 2.51
CA GLY A 214 -14.48 -14.50 3.89
C GLY A 214 -13.37 -15.56 3.99
N GLN A 215 -13.45 -16.61 3.17
CA GLN A 215 -12.43 -17.67 3.10
C GLN A 215 -11.05 -17.11 2.72
N GLN A 216 -10.98 -16.22 1.73
CA GLN A 216 -9.72 -15.58 1.36
C GLN A 216 -9.17 -14.70 2.48
N ALA A 217 -10.02 -13.91 3.15
CA ALA A 217 -9.60 -13.10 4.29
C ALA A 217 -8.98 -13.96 5.40
N VAL A 218 -9.57 -15.12 5.72
CA VAL A 218 -9.01 -16.07 6.69
C VAL A 218 -7.72 -16.69 6.18
N LEU A 219 -7.68 -17.18 4.93
CA LEU A 219 -6.50 -17.82 4.34
C LEU A 219 -5.27 -16.92 4.43
N TYR A 220 -5.40 -15.65 4.03
CA TYR A 220 -4.29 -14.71 4.08
C TYR A 220 -3.92 -14.30 5.50
N ALA A 221 -4.90 -14.17 6.41
CA ALA A 221 -4.61 -13.91 7.82
C ALA A 221 -3.90 -15.10 8.50
N VAL A 222 -4.27 -16.35 8.17
CA VAL A 222 -3.60 -17.55 8.65
C VAL A 222 -2.15 -17.59 8.15
N ALA A 223 -1.92 -17.32 6.86
CA ALA A 223 -0.57 -17.31 6.29
C ALA A 223 0.31 -16.17 6.85
N LEU A 224 -0.29 -15.03 7.18
CA LEU A 224 0.41 -13.87 7.74
C LEU A 224 1.05 -14.17 9.11
N VAL A 225 0.39 -14.95 9.96
CA VAL A 225 0.88 -15.27 11.30
C VAL A 225 2.28 -15.92 11.25
N PRO A 226 2.50 -17.10 10.64
CA PRO A 226 3.81 -17.74 10.61
C PRO A 226 4.86 -16.89 9.88
N VAL A 227 4.49 -16.16 8.82
CA VAL A 227 5.41 -15.27 8.10
C VAL A 227 5.89 -14.13 9.00
N SER A 228 5.00 -13.56 9.82
CA SER A 228 5.37 -12.51 10.78
C SER A 228 6.29 -13.05 11.86
N LEU A 229 6.03 -14.25 12.39
CA LEU A 229 6.88 -14.91 13.38
C LEU A 229 8.26 -15.28 12.82
N MET A 230 8.33 -15.58 11.51
CA MET A 230 9.57 -15.99 10.85
C MET A 230 10.66 -14.91 10.93
N THR A 231 10.31 -13.63 10.94
CA THR A 231 11.27 -12.54 11.10
C THR A 231 12.09 -12.64 12.39
N SER A 232 11.48 -13.07 13.50
CA SER A 232 12.20 -13.36 14.74
C SER A 232 12.96 -14.68 14.67
N ALA A 233 12.39 -15.71 14.02
CA ALA A 233 13.02 -17.02 13.89
C ALA A 233 14.34 -16.98 13.09
N VAL A 234 14.42 -16.13 12.07
CA VAL A 234 15.64 -15.94 11.26
C VAL A 234 16.57 -14.85 11.80
N GLY A 235 16.26 -14.30 12.98
CA GLY A 235 17.13 -13.38 13.68
C GLY A 235 17.09 -11.92 13.22
N ILE A 236 16.11 -11.49 12.41
CA ILE A 236 15.94 -10.06 12.06
C ILE A 236 15.46 -9.26 13.28
N THR A 237 14.51 -9.84 14.03
CA THR A 237 13.92 -9.25 15.24
C THR A 237 14.06 -10.19 16.44
N GLY A 238 13.78 -9.68 17.64
CA GLY A 238 13.90 -10.41 18.91
C GLY A 238 12.61 -11.02 19.44
N ALA A 239 12.63 -11.31 20.75
CA ALA A 239 11.54 -11.98 21.45
C ALA A 239 10.33 -11.05 21.71
N VAL A 240 10.56 -9.74 21.86
CA VAL A 240 9.47 -8.77 22.04
C VAL A 240 8.64 -8.67 20.76
N HIS A 241 9.30 -8.63 19.60
CA HIS A 241 8.61 -8.72 18.31
C HIS A 241 7.87 -10.05 18.15
N LEU A 242 8.48 -11.18 18.54
CA LEU A 242 7.83 -12.49 18.43
C LEU A 242 6.49 -12.52 19.21
N ALA A 243 6.51 -12.05 20.46
CA ALA A 243 5.31 -11.98 21.29
C ALA A 243 4.25 -11.01 20.72
N GLY A 244 4.68 -9.83 20.27
CA GLY A 244 3.80 -8.84 19.65
C GLY A 244 3.17 -9.34 18.35
N ALA A 245 3.97 -9.91 17.45
CA ALA A 245 3.53 -10.47 16.18
C ALA A 245 2.52 -11.62 16.38
N LEU A 246 2.72 -12.48 17.38
CA LEU A 246 1.77 -13.52 17.74
C LEU A 246 0.45 -12.91 18.25
N LEU A 247 0.52 -11.99 19.21
CA LEU A 247 -0.66 -11.36 19.81
C LEU A 247 -1.51 -10.63 18.76
N PHE A 248 -0.89 -9.72 18.00
CA PHE A 248 -1.58 -8.93 16.98
C PHE A 248 -2.01 -9.81 15.80
N GLY A 249 -1.22 -10.82 15.44
CA GLY A 249 -1.55 -11.79 14.40
C GLY A 249 -2.81 -12.58 14.72
N LEU A 250 -2.90 -13.09 15.95
CA LEU A 250 -4.10 -13.79 16.42
C LEU A 250 -5.32 -12.88 16.48
N ALA A 251 -5.18 -11.63 16.97
CA ALA A 251 -6.29 -10.67 16.99
C ALA A 251 -6.82 -10.35 15.58
N PHE A 252 -5.91 -10.21 14.61
CA PHE A 252 -6.27 -9.98 13.21
C PHE A 252 -6.93 -11.21 12.58
N LEU A 253 -6.37 -12.40 12.82
CA LEU A 253 -6.95 -13.67 12.38
C LEU A 253 -8.35 -13.89 12.97
N THR A 254 -8.55 -13.65 14.27
CA THR A 254 -9.88 -13.74 14.90
C THR A 254 -10.88 -12.81 14.20
N SER A 255 -10.47 -11.58 13.89
CA SER A 255 -11.35 -10.64 13.20
C SER A 255 -11.68 -11.09 11.77
N ALA A 256 -10.73 -11.73 11.07
CA ALA A 256 -10.98 -12.32 9.76
C ALA A 256 -11.94 -13.52 9.83
N VAL A 257 -11.81 -14.38 10.84
CA VAL A 257 -12.72 -15.51 11.09
C VAL A 257 -14.13 -15.03 11.40
N LEU A 258 -14.29 -13.98 12.23
CA LEU A 258 -15.60 -13.39 12.51
C LEU A 258 -16.24 -12.82 11.26
N PHE A 259 -15.46 -12.12 10.41
CA PHE A 259 -15.95 -11.65 9.11
C PHE A 259 -16.37 -12.80 8.19
N ALA A 260 -15.59 -13.89 8.14
CA ALA A 260 -15.91 -15.07 7.34
C ALA A 260 -17.09 -15.90 7.84
N ARG A 261 -17.56 -15.68 9.08
CA ARG A 261 -18.73 -16.35 9.64
C ARG A 261 -20.02 -15.55 9.47
N GLU A 262 -19.92 -14.22 9.60
CA GLU A 262 -21.10 -13.35 9.61
C GLU A 262 -21.30 -12.54 8.31
N GLN A 263 -20.22 -12.27 7.56
CA GLN A 263 -20.22 -11.46 6.33
C GLN A 263 -20.97 -10.12 6.49
N SER A 264 -20.97 -9.54 7.69
CA SER A 264 -21.74 -8.33 7.99
C SER A 264 -20.92 -7.07 7.78
N VAL A 265 -21.59 -5.94 7.58
CA VAL A 265 -20.94 -4.62 7.55
C VAL A 265 -20.17 -4.37 8.86
N THR A 266 -20.69 -4.86 9.98
CA THR A 266 -20.08 -4.73 11.30
C THR A 266 -18.77 -5.51 11.40
N THR A 267 -18.75 -6.78 11.00
CA THR A 267 -17.53 -7.59 11.05
C THR A 267 -16.50 -7.18 10.00
N ALA A 268 -16.93 -6.72 8.83
CA ALA A 268 -16.04 -6.11 7.84
C ALA A 268 -15.38 -4.82 8.39
N ARG A 269 -16.14 -3.96 9.07
CA ARG A 269 -15.59 -2.76 9.72
C ARG A 269 -14.61 -3.12 10.83
N ARG A 270 -14.91 -4.15 11.63
CA ARG A 270 -13.98 -4.64 12.66
C ARG A 270 -12.69 -5.14 12.03
N LEU A 271 -12.75 -5.98 11.00
CA LEU A 271 -11.58 -6.46 10.27
C LEU A 271 -10.74 -5.30 9.71
N LEU A 272 -11.40 -4.29 9.13
CA LEU A 272 -10.74 -3.08 8.65
C LEU A 272 -10.00 -2.36 9.79
N LEU A 273 -10.66 -2.07 10.91
CA LEU A 273 -10.03 -1.38 12.03
C LEU A 273 -8.86 -2.17 12.62
N THR A 274 -9.02 -3.49 12.80
CA THR A 274 -7.95 -4.36 13.28
C THR A 274 -6.78 -4.38 12.31
N SER A 275 -7.00 -4.43 10.99
CA SER A 275 -5.91 -4.36 10.01
C SER A 275 -5.15 -3.03 10.07
N VAL A 276 -5.86 -1.90 10.23
CA VAL A 276 -5.25 -0.57 10.33
C VAL A 276 -4.38 -0.45 11.57
N PHE A 277 -4.76 -1.07 12.68
CA PHE A 277 -3.96 -1.10 13.90
C PHE A 277 -2.81 -2.11 13.84
N TYR A 278 -3.03 -3.27 13.24
CA TYR A 278 -2.06 -4.36 13.15
C TYR A 278 -0.74 -3.91 12.54
N LEU A 279 -0.79 -3.23 11.39
CA LEU A 279 0.41 -2.94 10.61
C LEU A 279 1.38 -1.98 11.33
N PRO A 280 0.93 -0.80 11.84
CA PRO A 280 1.79 0.04 12.68
C PRO A 280 2.28 -0.65 13.95
N ALA A 281 1.45 -1.51 14.56
CA ALA A 281 1.84 -2.21 15.78
C ALA A 281 2.97 -3.23 15.52
N VAL A 282 2.84 -4.09 14.51
CA VAL A 282 3.85 -5.10 14.19
C VAL A 282 5.16 -4.47 13.74
N PHE A 283 5.12 -3.52 12.79
CA PHE A 283 6.34 -2.82 12.36
C PHE A 283 6.94 -1.95 13.46
N GLY A 284 6.12 -1.28 14.26
CA GLY A 284 6.60 -0.47 15.39
C GLY A 284 7.32 -1.30 16.44
N VAL A 285 6.75 -2.45 16.82
CA VAL A 285 7.40 -3.39 17.75
C VAL A 285 8.66 -3.99 17.12
N ALA A 286 8.63 -4.36 15.84
CA ALA A 286 9.81 -4.88 15.12
C ALA A 286 10.99 -3.90 15.18
N VAL A 287 10.72 -2.62 14.84
CA VAL A 287 11.74 -1.56 14.85
C VAL A 287 12.21 -1.28 16.28
N ALA A 288 11.31 -1.21 17.26
CA ALA A 288 11.71 -0.96 18.65
C ALA A 288 12.58 -2.09 19.21
N ASP A 289 12.21 -3.34 18.95
CA ASP A 289 12.97 -4.52 19.38
C ASP A 289 14.34 -4.57 18.68
N HIS A 290 14.37 -4.28 17.37
CA HIS A 290 15.61 -4.24 16.59
C HIS A 290 16.53 -3.09 16.99
N LEU A 291 16.01 -1.90 17.37
CA LEU A 291 16.81 -0.70 17.67
C LEU A 291 17.21 -0.54 19.14
N PHE A 292 16.43 -1.06 20.09
CA PHE A 292 16.65 -0.81 21.52
C PHE A 292 16.99 -2.06 22.33
N LEU A 293 16.66 -3.25 21.84
CA LEU A 293 16.77 -4.50 22.61
C LEU A 293 17.77 -5.49 22.01
N ARG A 294 18.38 -5.14 20.88
CA ARG A 294 19.50 -5.81 20.22
C ARG A 294 20.59 -4.80 19.90
#